data_AF-A0A3N5VI47-F1
#
_entry.id   AF-A0A3N5VI47-F1
#
_cell.length_a   1.000
_cell.length_b   1.000
_cell.length_c   1.000
_cell.angle_alpha   90.00
_cell.angle_beta   90.00
_cell.angle_gamma   90.00
#
_symmetry.space_group_name_H-M   'P 1'
#
loop_
_entity.id
_entity.type
_entity.pdbx_description
1 polymer ?
#
loop_
_entity_poly.entity_id
_entity_poly.type
_entity_poly.pdbx_seq_one_letter_code
_entity_poly.pdbx_strand_id
1 'polypeptide(L)'
;MTGSGHSPGGLVSPTLREVWRDPTVRQRIVEYLGGRRLREATCAFLGSLDAENPSLFMRHSPDALDRMLDDGCELARSLEDRVSLLIHLDIEYVNFDDPAAAYVDAPRIFRLQQPLVEAIEACLLAFGIRYLHLVTGQGHHFVWRIPKESAVARAIAELSICTPPDVVTPPADPLFPHLALLMEHFAHLVKRDAAPLCDIPVEITAQHVGPGASGMREMLSIDLSEYGDPLHSRMIRIPYTVYRKPWLSGLISRMGIEDQVNEFFTLPLHEMGLSQLLKERHQPAKITALARRAGVNIPLQERGTARLMDDYLRSDLCAFHRSFYAIPQDHPSQWAEGYDMTPLEMLPPCAAHVLTQANDWLLKPSGIQLVTRCLLALGWHPRHIAGLIRSKFANPAYGWGDKWREYDPAMRAEFYVRLFAGQIATGLDRGIDFNCVSQQEKQFCWNPCGCSLDPFHAGLDERFNPKPTPP
;
A
#
# COMPACT_ATOMS: atom_id res chain seq x y z
N MET A 1 -23.03 28.75 30.03
CA MET A 1 -22.26 27.52 29.80
C MET A 1 -22.63 27.00 28.43
N THR A 2 -21.78 27.32 27.47
CA THR A 2 -21.96 27.13 26.03
C THR A 2 -21.63 25.68 25.68
N GLY A 3 -22.64 24.91 25.28
CA GLY A 3 -22.44 23.61 24.65
C GLY A 3 -21.79 23.80 23.28
N SER A 4 -20.58 23.26 23.12
CA SER A 4 -19.87 23.14 21.86
C SER A 4 -20.65 22.22 20.93
N GLY A 5 -21.18 22.80 19.86
CA GLY A 5 -21.84 22.07 18.78
C GLY A 5 -20.90 21.07 18.14
N HIS A 6 -21.08 19.80 18.47
CA HIS A 6 -20.55 18.69 17.71
C HIS A 6 -21.41 18.58 16.45
N SER A 7 -20.82 18.76 15.27
CA SER A 7 -21.50 18.43 14.01
C SER A 7 -21.60 16.91 13.91
N PRO A 8 -22.81 16.33 13.94
CA PRO A 8 -22.99 14.93 13.61
C PRO A 8 -22.87 14.82 12.08
N GLY A 9 -21.90 14.03 11.60
CA GLY A 9 -21.77 13.68 10.19
C GLY A 9 -20.65 14.41 9.46
N GLY A 10 -19.67 13.65 8.98
CA GLY A 10 -19.08 13.79 7.65
C GLY A 10 -18.42 15.10 7.20
N LEU A 11 -18.40 16.18 7.97
CA LEU A 11 -17.99 17.51 7.49
C LEU A 11 -16.79 18.06 8.28
N VAL A 12 -15.87 18.73 7.58
CA VAL A 12 -14.72 19.42 8.19
C VAL A 12 -15.18 20.55 9.12
N SER A 13 -14.47 20.78 10.22
CA SER A 13 -14.76 21.88 11.15
C SER A 13 -14.75 23.26 10.45
N PRO A 14 -15.64 24.21 10.84
CA PRO A 14 -15.73 25.52 10.19
C PRO A 14 -14.41 26.28 10.15
N THR A 15 -13.61 26.20 11.22
CA THR A 15 -12.29 26.85 11.34
C THR A 15 -11.28 26.31 10.33
N LEU A 16 -11.31 25.00 10.03
CA LEU A 16 -10.41 24.41 9.04
C LEU A 16 -10.89 24.67 7.60
N ARG A 17 -12.20 24.83 7.36
CA ARG A 17 -12.72 25.23 6.03
C ARG A 17 -12.24 26.61 5.60
N GLU A 18 -11.88 27.49 6.53
CA GLU A 18 -11.31 28.81 6.22
C GLU A 18 -10.00 28.70 5.43
N VAL A 19 -9.23 27.63 5.62
CA VAL A 19 -8.00 27.37 4.87
C VAL A 19 -8.27 27.30 3.37
N TRP A 20 -9.36 26.64 2.97
CA TRP A 20 -9.75 26.51 1.55
C TRP A 20 -10.36 27.78 0.97
N ARG A 21 -10.63 28.81 1.77
CA ARG A 21 -11.00 30.13 1.24
C ARG A 21 -9.79 30.91 0.73
N ASP A 22 -8.57 30.56 1.13
CA ASP A 22 -7.37 31.19 0.60
C ASP A 22 -7.12 30.72 -0.85
N PRO A 23 -7.04 31.63 -1.83
CA PRO A 23 -6.87 31.27 -3.24
C PRO A 23 -5.55 30.56 -3.51
N THR A 24 -4.52 30.81 -2.69
CA THR A 24 -3.23 30.14 -2.79
C THR A 24 -3.36 28.66 -2.46
N VAL A 25 -4.14 28.33 -1.42
CA VAL A 25 -4.38 26.93 -1.04
C VAL A 25 -5.11 26.20 -2.17
N ARG A 26 -6.18 26.79 -2.73
CA ARG A 26 -6.88 26.21 -3.88
C ARG A 26 -5.95 26.01 -5.07
N GLN A 27 -5.07 26.99 -5.32
CA GLN A 27 -4.08 26.88 -6.38
C GLN A 27 -3.11 25.70 -6.17
N ARG A 28 -2.68 25.43 -4.92
CA ARG A 28 -1.86 24.25 -4.62
C ARG A 28 -2.61 22.95 -4.83
N ILE A 29 -3.87 22.89 -4.44
CA ILE A 29 -4.69 21.71 -4.71
C ILE A 29 -4.76 21.44 -6.22
N VAL A 30 -5.06 22.46 -7.04
CA VAL A 30 -5.08 22.36 -8.51
C VAL A 30 -3.72 21.94 -9.09
N GLU A 31 -2.62 22.46 -8.54
CA GLU A 31 -1.25 22.09 -8.92
C GLU A 31 -1.00 20.58 -8.74
N TYR A 32 -1.48 20.00 -7.63
CA TYR A 32 -1.36 18.57 -7.37
C TYR A 32 -2.29 17.72 -8.24
N LEU A 33 -3.40 18.28 -8.75
CA LEU A 33 -4.25 17.65 -9.77
C LEU A 33 -3.60 17.65 -11.17
N GLY A 34 -2.43 18.28 -11.32
CA GLY A 34 -1.64 18.30 -12.55
C GLY A 34 -1.87 19.51 -13.45
N GLY A 35 -2.72 20.46 -13.05
CA GLY A 35 -3.05 21.67 -13.82
C GLY A 35 -2.46 22.95 -13.21
N ARG A 36 -2.37 24.03 -14.00
CA ARG A 36 -2.23 25.39 -13.42
C ARG A 36 -3.58 26.04 -13.17
N ARG A 37 -4.62 25.53 -13.83
CA ARG A 37 -6.03 25.86 -13.63
C ARG A 37 -6.82 24.56 -13.53
N LEU A 38 -7.99 24.59 -12.90
CA LEU A 38 -8.79 23.37 -12.70
C LEU A 38 -9.12 22.66 -14.01
N ARG A 39 -9.49 23.41 -15.06
CA ARG A 39 -9.74 22.88 -16.42
C ARG A 39 -8.53 22.18 -17.08
N GLU A 40 -7.33 22.41 -16.55
CA GLU A 40 -6.08 21.82 -17.02
C GLU A 40 -5.66 20.62 -16.17
N ALA A 41 -6.45 20.24 -15.15
CA ALA A 41 -6.17 19.08 -14.31
C ALA A 41 -6.00 17.83 -15.20
N THR A 42 -5.04 16.97 -14.84
CA THR A 42 -4.74 15.74 -15.57
C THR A 42 -5.20 14.49 -14.83
N CYS A 43 -5.50 14.59 -13.53
CA CYS A 43 -6.09 13.48 -12.78
C CYS A 43 -7.40 13.01 -13.42
N ALA A 44 -7.61 11.70 -13.47
CA ALA A 44 -8.83 11.10 -14.02
C ALA A 44 -10.08 11.53 -13.24
N PHE A 45 -10.04 11.49 -11.90
CA PHE A 45 -11.17 11.84 -11.04
C PHE A 45 -10.73 12.32 -9.65
N LEU A 46 -11.68 12.94 -8.93
CA LEU A 46 -11.60 13.20 -7.50
C LEU A 46 -12.33 12.10 -6.73
N GLY A 47 -11.78 11.70 -5.60
CA GLY A 47 -12.38 10.74 -4.70
C GLY A 47 -12.85 11.37 -3.41
N SER A 48 -14.02 10.96 -2.95
CA SER A 48 -14.47 11.13 -1.57
C SER A 48 -14.80 9.78 -0.97
N LEU A 49 -14.46 9.58 0.31
CA LEU A 49 -14.88 8.39 1.06
C LEU A 49 -16.40 8.37 1.18
N ASP A 50 -16.99 7.20 0.96
CA ASP A 50 -18.40 6.95 1.25
C ASP A 50 -18.58 6.84 2.78
N ALA A 51 -19.56 7.56 3.32
CA ALA A 51 -19.83 7.62 4.75
C ALA A 51 -20.51 6.34 5.29
N GLU A 52 -21.27 5.63 4.45
CA GLU A 52 -21.95 4.38 4.79
C GLU A 52 -21.03 3.18 4.59
N ASN A 53 -20.16 3.23 3.57
CA ASN A 53 -19.14 2.21 3.33
C ASN A 53 -17.77 2.83 3.08
N PRO A 54 -16.94 3.02 4.12
CA PRO A 54 -15.59 3.59 4.00
C PRO A 54 -14.62 2.77 3.12
N SER A 55 -15.02 1.56 2.70
CA SER A 55 -14.25 0.74 1.75
C SER A 55 -14.55 1.07 0.28
N LEU A 56 -15.60 1.87 0.03
CA LEU A 56 -15.99 2.36 -1.28
C LEU A 56 -15.70 3.85 -1.39
N PHE A 57 -15.41 4.28 -2.61
CA PHE A 57 -15.11 5.67 -2.92
C PHE A 57 -16.05 6.17 -3.99
N MET A 58 -16.64 7.33 -3.74
CA MET A 58 -17.40 8.04 -4.75
C MET A 58 -16.43 8.81 -5.65
N ARG A 59 -16.52 8.55 -6.96
CA ARG A 59 -15.73 9.23 -7.99
C ARG A 59 -16.48 10.45 -8.51
N HIS A 60 -15.80 11.58 -8.58
CA HIS A 60 -16.33 12.84 -9.08
C HIS A 60 -15.45 13.40 -10.20
N SER A 61 -16.04 14.16 -11.12
CA SER A 61 -15.26 14.93 -12.09
C SER A 61 -14.32 15.90 -11.35
N PRO A 62 -13.09 16.15 -11.85
CA PRO A 62 -12.23 17.21 -11.33
C PRO A 62 -12.93 18.57 -11.23
N ASP A 63 -13.87 18.88 -12.13
CA ASP A 63 -14.63 20.14 -12.12
C ASP A 63 -15.53 20.30 -10.88
N ALA A 64 -15.78 19.22 -10.13
CA ALA A 64 -16.52 19.28 -8.87
C ALA A 64 -15.69 19.83 -7.69
N LEU A 65 -14.39 20.10 -7.87
CA LEU A 65 -13.47 20.47 -6.79
C LEU A 65 -14.01 21.57 -5.89
N ASP A 66 -14.43 22.71 -6.47
CA ASP A 66 -14.82 23.88 -5.69
C ASP A 66 -16.02 23.58 -4.80
N ARG A 67 -17.04 22.90 -5.35
CA ARG A 67 -18.21 22.44 -4.61
C ARG A 67 -17.82 21.50 -3.47
N MET A 68 -16.95 20.52 -3.73
CA MET A 68 -16.57 19.55 -2.69
C MET A 68 -15.74 20.18 -1.57
N LEU A 69 -14.91 21.17 -1.87
CA LEU A 69 -14.21 21.96 -0.84
C LEU A 69 -15.19 22.77 0.00
N ASP A 70 -16.16 23.43 -0.64
CA ASP A 70 -17.19 24.22 0.06
C ASP A 70 -18.07 23.32 0.96
N ASP A 71 -18.37 22.11 0.48
CA ASP A 71 -19.09 21.06 1.20
C ASP A 71 -18.27 20.42 2.33
N GLY A 72 -16.99 20.74 2.51
CA GLY A 72 -16.23 20.17 3.62
C GLY A 72 -15.78 18.73 3.42
N CYS A 73 -15.71 18.22 2.18
CA CYS A 73 -15.39 16.83 1.90
C CYS A 73 -13.90 16.51 2.15
N GLU A 74 -13.61 15.29 2.61
CA GLU A 74 -12.26 14.73 2.44
C GLU A 74 -12.03 14.42 0.97
N LEU A 75 -10.87 14.82 0.45
CA LEU A 75 -10.54 14.69 -0.97
C LEU A 75 -9.28 13.86 -1.18
N ALA A 76 -9.38 12.96 -2.15
CA ALA A 76 -8.26 12.30 -2.79
C ALA A 76 -8.30 12.60 -4.30
N ARG A 77 -7.17 12.44 -4.99
CA ARG A 77 -7.13 12.39 -6.45
C ARG A 77 -6.89 10.97 -6.91
N SER A 78 -7.35 10.62 -8.10
CA SER A 78 -6.96 9.38 -8.75
C SER A 78 -5.44 9.31 -8.92
N LEU A 79 -4.87 8.12 -8.69
CA LEU A 79 -3.50 7.80 -9.11
C LEU A 79 -3.42 7.75 -10.64
N GLU A 80 -4.52 7.34 -11.28
CA GLU A 80 -4.71 7.48 -12.72
C GLU A 80 -4.61 8.95 -13.15
N ASP A 81 -3.79 9.18 -14.18
CA ASP A 81 -3.52 10.48 -14.75
C ASP A 81 -3.50 10.37 -16.28
N ARG A 82 -4.07 11.36 -16.96
CA ARG A 82 -4.24 11.36 -18.41
C ARG A 82 -2.92 11.56 -19.17
N VAL A 83 -1.94 12.22 -18.56
CA VAL A 83 -0.71 12.67 -19.24
C VAL A 83 0.52 11.96 -18.71
N SER A 84 0.53 11.64 -17.42
CA SER A 84 1.69 11.05 -16.74
C SER A 84 1.37 9.68 -16.16
N LEU A 85 2.39 8.87 -15.98
CA LEU A 85 2.36 7.77 -15.02
C LEU A 85 2.84 8.33 -13.69
N LEU A 86 1.96 8.31 -12.69
CA LEU A 86 2.33 8.67 -11.32
C LEU A 86 2.99 7.48 -10.64
N ILE A 87 4.08 7.76 -9.94
CA ILE A 87 4.81 6.79 -9.14
C ILE A 87 4.71 7.26 -7.70
N HIS A 88 4.19 6.39 -6.85
CA HIS A 88 3.80 6.69 -5.50
C HIS A 88 4.35 5.62 -4.57
N LEU A 89 4.93 6.07 -3.48
CA LEU A 89 5.35 5.22 -2.40
C LEU A 89 4.67 5.72 -1.12
N ASP A 90 3.85 4.86 -0.54
CA ASP A 90 3.24 5.08 0.75
C ASP A 90 4.04 4.36 1.84
N ILE A 91 4.26 5.04 2.95
CA ILE A 91 4.74 4.43 4.19
C ILE A 91 3.79 4.75 5.32
N GLU A 92 3.39 3.72 6.06
CA GLU A 92 2.47 3.84 7.19
C GLU A 92 3.04 3.10 8.40
N TYR A 93 2.87 3.68 9.60
CA TYR A 93 2.98 2.91 10.83
C TYR A 93 1.70 2.11 11.07
N VAL A 94 1.86 0.84 11.45
CA VAL A 94 0.75 -0.06 11.76
C VAL A 94 0.95 -0.65 13.15
N ASN A 95 -0.12 -0.64 13.94
CA ASN A 95 -0.19 -1.34 15.21
C ASN A 95 -1.46 -2.19 15.23
N PHE A 96 -1.27 -3.51 15.37
CA PHE A 96 -2.36 -4.49 15.31
C PHE A 96 -3.09 -4.65 16.65
N ASP A 97 -2.50 -4.15 17.74
CA ASP A 97 -3.07 -4.23 19.10
C ASP A 97 -3.73 -2.91 19.52
N ASP A 98 -3.14 -1.79 19.11
CA ASP A 98 -3.65 -0.43 19.34
C ASP A 98 -3.57 0.43 18.06
N PRO A 99 -4.58 0.35 17.18
CA PRO A 99 -4.61 1.15 15.96
C PRO A 99 -4.72 2.68 16.20
N ALA A 100 -5.09 3.12 17.40
CA ALA A 100 -5.17 4.56 17.74
C ALA A 100 -3.80 5.19 17.94
N ALA A 101 -2.77 4.40 18.28
CA ALA A 101 -1.42 4.87 18.58
C ALA A 101 -0.88 5.86 17.53
N ALA A 102 -1.20 5.63 16.25
CA ALA A 102 -0.83 6.51 15.14
C ALA A 102 -1.32 7.96 15.26
N TYR A 103 -2.43 8.16 15.96
CA TYR A 103 -3.14 9.44 16.06
C TYR A 103 -2.97 10.10 17.44
N VAL A 104 -2.92 9.30 18.51
CA VAL A 104 -2.79 9.82 19.88
C VAL A 104 -1.34 10.18 20.24
N ASP A 105 -0.35 9.51 19.64
CA ASP A 105 1.08 9.79 19.86
C ASP A 105 1.85 9.93 18.53
N ALA A 106 1.34 10.81 17.66
CA ALA A 106 1.98 11.11 16.39
C ALA A 106 3.49 11.45 16.52
N PRO A 107 3.96 12.23 17.52
CA PRO A 107 5.40 12.53 17.66
C PRO A 107 6.29 11.29 17.86
N ARG A 108 5.84 10.27 18.61
CA ARG A 108 6.57 9.00 18.72
C ARG A 108 6.52 8.25 17.40
N ILE A 109 5.33 8.13 16.80
CA ILE A 109 5.12 7.32 15.60
C ILE A 109 5.92 7.83 14.40
N PHE A 110 5.96 9.14 14.19
CA PHE A 110 6.77 9.73 13.12
C PHE A 110 8.27 9.65 13.38
N ARG A 111 8.70 9.54 14.65
CA ARG A 111 10.10 9.30 15.00
C ARG A 111 10.53 7.88 14.67
N LEU A 112 9.68 6.89 14.95
CA LEU A 112 9.94 5.49 14.57
C LEU A 112 10.13 5.34 13.06
N GLN A 113 9.43 6.14 12.26
CA GLN A 113 9.53 6.15 10.80
C GLN A 113 10.81 6.81 10.26
N GLN A 114 11.55 7.56 11.07
CA GLN A 114 12.66 8.38 10.59
C GLN A 114 13.75 7.57 9.87
N PRO A 115 14.25 6.42 10.38
CA PRO A 115 15.28 5.65 9.68
C PRO A 115 14.79 5.10 8.33
N LEU A 116 13.51 4.72 8.24
CA LEU A 116 12.89 4.29 6.97
C LEU A 116 12.79 5.45 5.98
N VAL A 117 12.36 6.64 6.43
CA VAL A 117 12.34 7.84 5.59
C VAL A 117 13.74 8.13 5.06
N GLU A 118 14.75 8.20 5.93
CA GLU A 118 16.14 8.48 5.53
C GLU A 118 16.67 7.47 4.49
N ALA A 119 16.36 6.18 4.65
CA ALA A 119 16.71 5.15 3.67
C ALA A 119 16.02 5.35 2.31
N ILE A 120 14.73 5.74 2.30
CA ILE A 120 13.99 6.07 1.07
C ILE A 120 14.63 7.28 0.38
N GLU A 121 14.90 8.35 1.13
CA GLU A 121 15.50 9.57 0.59
C GLU A 121 16.89 9.30 -0.01
N ALA A 122 17.73 8.53 0.69
CA ALA A 122 19.04 8.11 0.21
C ALA A 122 18.93 7.28 -1.08
N CYS A 123 17.99 6.33 -1.14
CA CYS A 123 17.76 5.48 -2.31
C CYS A 123 17.28 6.31 -3.51
N LEU A 124 16.28 7.18 -3.34
CA LEU A 124 15.79 8.08 -4.40
C LEU A 124 16.90 9.02 -4.89
N LEU A 125 17.71 9.56 -3.97
CA LEU A 125 18.85 10.42 -4.30
C LEU A 125 19.93 9.68 -5.09
N ALA A 126 20.23 8.42 -4.74
CA ALA A 126 21.18 7.59 -5.48
C ALA A 126 20.74 7.38 -6.94
N PHE A 127 19.43 7.23 -7.18
CA PHE A 127 18.86 7.24 -8.51
C PHE A 127 18.69 8.65 -9.10
N GLY A 128 18.98 9.71 -8.37
CA GLY A 128 18.78 11.11 -8.78
C GLY A 128 17.32 11.45 -9.08
N ILE A 129 16.39 10.86 -8.33
CA ILE A 129 14.96 11.10 -8.38
C ILE A 129 14.62 12.17 -7.34
N ARG A 130 14.07 13.30 -7.80
CA ARG A 130 13.42 14.28 -6.90
C ARG A 130 11.96 13.95 -6.74
N TYR A 131 11.49 13.95 -5.51
CA TYR A 131 10.11 13.59 -5.15
C TYR A 131 9.40 14.75 -4.47
N LEU A 132 8.08 14.70 -4.47
CA LEU A 132 7.25 15.47 -3.55
C LEU A 132 7.01 14.61 -2.30
N HIS A 133 7.43 15.12 -1.14
CA HIS A 133 7.25 14.47 0.15
C HIS A 133 6.05 15.03 0.87
N LEU A 134 5.06 14.19 1.14
CA LEU A 134 3.87 14.55 1.90
C LEU A 134 3.85 13.82 3.23
N VAL A 135 3.36 14.50 4.27
CA VAL A 135 3.09 13.91 5.57
C VAL A 135 1.57 13.78 5.73
N THR A 136 1.11 12.56 5.99
CA THR A 136 -0.30 12.21 6.13
C THR A 136 -0.67 11.98 7.60
N GLY A 137 -1.71 11.18 7.87
CA GLY A 137 -2.12 10.84 9.22
C GLY A 137 -1.22 9.84 9.93
N GLN A 138 -0.81 8.78 9.22
CA GLN A 138 -0.08 7.64 9.82
C GLN A 138 1.34 7.47 9.26
N GLY A 139 1.72 8.27 8.25
CA GLY A 139 3.08 8.25 7.73
C GLY A 139 3.29 9.24 6.58
N HIS A 140 3.92 8.78 5.50
CA HIS A 140 4.46 9.64 4.46
C HIS A 140 4.15 9.12 3.06
N HIS A 141 3.95 10.05 2.12
CA HIS A 141 3.92 9.73 0.69
C HIS A 141 5.12 10.35 -0.01
N PHE A 142 5.74 9.59 -0.91
CA PHE A 142 6.75 10.06 -1.87
C PHE A 142 6.17 9.94 -3.26
N VAL A 143 6.06 11.06 -3.98
CA VAL A 143 5.39 11.09 -5.29
C VAL A 143 6.28 11.72 -6.34
N TRP A 144 6.42 11.08 -7.48
CA TRP A 144 7.00 11.66 -8.68
C TRP A 144 6.26 11.14 -9.92
N ARG A 145 6.63 11.62 -11.11
CA ARG A 145 5.97 11.21 -12.34
C ARG A 145 6.91 11.12 -13.53
N ILE A 146 6.47 10.39 -14.53
CA ILE A 146 7.04 10.35 -15.87
C ILE A 146 5.93 10.59 -16.91
N PRO A 147 6.20 11.23 -18.07
CA PRO A 147 5.21 11.32 -19.14
C PRO A 147 4.88 9.93 -19.68
N LYS A 148 3.61 9.66 -20.01
CA LYS A 148 3.22 8.39 -20.66
C LYS A 148 3.86 8.18 -22.04
N GLU A 149 4.21 9.28 -22.72
CA GLU A 149 4.86 9.26 -24.04
C GLU A 149 6.40 9.17 -23.96
N SER A 150 6.97 9.16 -22.75
CA SER A 150 8.42 9.13 -22.57
C SER A 150 9.05 7.82 -23.02
N ALA A 151 10.37 7.85 -23.29
CA ALA A 151 11.13 6.63 -23.59
C ALA A 151 11.11 5.64 -22.42
N VAL A 152 11.15 6.12 -21.17
CA VAL A 152 11.08 5.24 -19.99
C VAL A 152 9.70 4.61 -19.81
N ALA A 153 8.62 5.33 -20.10
CA ALA A 153 7.27 4.74 -20.10
C ALA A 153 7.14 3.62 -21.15
N ARG A 154 7.69 3.83 -22.35
CA ARG A 154 7.77 2.79 -23.39
C ARG A 154 8.60 1.59 -22.93
N ALA A 155 9.76 1.81 -22.32
CA ALA A 155 10.58 0.73 -21.78
C ALA A 155 9.85 -0.07 -20.68
N ILE A 156 9.03 0.58 -19.85
CA ILE A 156 8.15 -0.09 -18.87
C ILE A 156 7.10 -0.94 -19.58
N ALA A 157 6.46 -0.43 -20.64
CA ALA A 157 5.51 -1.22 -21.44
C ALA A 157 6.18 -2.44 -22.08
N GLU A 158 7.39 -2.26 -22.61
CA GLU A 158 8.15 -3.26 -23.36
C GLU A 158 8.71 -4.38 -22.48
N LEU A 159 8.71 -4.23 -21.14
CA LEU A 159 9.07 -5.32 -20.22
C LEU A 159 8.33 -6.61 -20.57
N SER A 160 7.04 -6.50 -20.93
CA SER A 160 6.20 -7.63 -21.36
C SER A 160 6.31 -8.86 -20.43
N ILE A 161 6.49 -8.61 -19.14
CA ILE A 161 6.67 -9.66 -18.12
C ILE A 161 5.29 -10.13 -17.66
N CYS A 162 4.41 -9.21 -17.29
CA CYS A 162 3.08 -9.54 -16.80
C CYS A 162 2.03 -9.36 -17.88
N THR A 163 1.09 -10.30 -17.95
CA THR A 163 -0.10 -10.17 -18.80
C THR A 163 -1.08 -9.22 -18.11
N PRO A 164 -1.44 -8.07 -18.73
CA PRO A 164 -2.52 -7.24 -18.21
C PRO A 164 -3.82 -8.06 -18.15
N PRO A 165 -4.69 -7.85 -17.16
CA PRO A 165 -5.94 -8.60 -17.09
C PRO A 165 -6.79 -8.37 -18.35
N ASP A 166 -7.26 -9.45 -18.97
CA ASP A 166 -8.02 -9.44 -20.23
C ASP A 166 -9.38 -8.73 -20.12
N VAL A 167 -9.89 -8.55 -18.90
CA VAL A 167 -11.27 -8.12 -18.64
C VAL A 167 -11.31 -7.01 -17.59
N VAL A 168 -10.89 -5.80 -17.96
CA VAL A 168 -11.20 -4.61 -17.17
C VAL A 168 -11.89 -3.59 -18.08
N THR A 169 -13.08 -3.17 -17.68
CA THR A 169 -13.76 -1.98 -18.24
C THR A 169 -13.73 -0.91 -17.16
N PRO A 170 -13.05 0.22 -17.35
CA PRO A 170 -12.30 0.63 -18.54
C PRO A 170 -10.99 -0.17 -18.73
N PRO A 171 -10.43 -0.20 -19.97
CA PRO A 171 -9.17 -0.89 -20.25
C PRO A 171 -8.08 -0.49 -19.26
N ALA A 172 -7.41 -1.46 -18.66
CA ALA A 172 -6.32 -1.19 -17.73
C ALA A 172 -5.17 -0.44 -18.44
N ASP A 173 -4.57 0.53 -17.75
CA ASP A 173 -3.32 1.13 -18.22
C ASP A 173 -2.24 0.04 -18.26
N PRO A 174 -1.75 -0.35 -19.45
CA PRO A 174 -0.86 -1.50 -19.59
C PRO A 174 0.52 -1.27 -18.93
N LEU A 175 0.84 -0.01 -18.59
CA LEU A 175 2.08 0.35 -17.90
C LEU A 175 2.02 0.00 -16.41
N PHE A 176 0.83 0.10 -15.79
CA PHE A 176 0.72 0.05 -14.33
C PHE A 176 1.12 -1.30 -13.72
N PRO A 177 0.73 -2.46 -14.28
CA PRO A 177 1.21 -3.76 -13.78
C PRO A 177 2.74 -3.92 -13.88
N HIS A 178 3.37 -3.30 -14.88
CA HIS A 178 4.82 -3.32 -15.05
C HIS A 178 5.53 -2.35 -14.11
N LEU A 179 4.92 -1.19 -13.82
CA LEU A 179 5.39 -0.28 -12.79
C LEU A 179 5.39 -0.94 -11.40
N ALA A 180 4.40 -1.79 -11.11
CA ALA A 180 4.35 -2.55 -9.86
C ALA A 180 5.62 -3.37 -9.64
N LEU A 181 6.14 -4.03 -10.68
CA LEU A 181 7.38 -4.81 -10.61
C LEU A 181 8.59 -3.94 -10.25
N LEU A 182 8.65 -2.73 -10.83
CA LEU A 182 9.71 -1.76 -10.57
C LEU A 182 9.64 -1.24 -9.12
N MET A 183 8.43 -1.02 -8.61
CA MET A 183 8.22 -0.54 -7.24
C MET A 183 8.45 -1.64 -6.20
N GLU A 184 8.19 -2.90 -6.51
CA GLU A 184 8.62 -4.04 -5.68
C GLU A 184 10.15 -4.09 -5.56
N HIS A 185 10.88 -3.88 -6.66
CA HIS A 185 12.34 -3.76 -6.62
C HIS A 185 12.81 -2.59 -5.76
N PHE A 186 12.20 -1.42 -5.92
CA PHE A 186 12.51 -0.26 -5.10
C PHE A 186 12.27 -0.54 -3.60
N ALA A 187 11.15 -1.19 -3.25
CA ALA A 187 10.86 -1.60 -1.88
C ALA A 187 11.86 -2.63 -1.33
N HIS A 188 12.38 -3.54 -2.15
CA HIS A 188 13.45 -4.46 -1.75
C HIS A 188 14.73 -3.71 -1.36
N LEU A 189 15.14 -2.74 -2.18
CA LEU A 189 16.30 -1.90 -1.89
C LEU A 189 16.12 -1.14 -0.58
N VAL A 190 14.97 -0.50 -0.39
CA VAL A 190 14.67 0.27 0.83
C VAL A 190 14.60 -0.63 2.06
N LYS A 191 13.86 -1.75 2.02
CA LYS A 191 13.72 -2.65 3.17
C LYS A 191 15.08 -3.19 3.61
N ARG A 192 15.95 -3.58 2.67
CA ARG A 192 17.28 -4.09 2.96
C ARG A 192 18.12 -3.08 3.75
N ASP A 193 18.03 -1.80 3.40
CA ASP A 193 18.84 -0.75 3.99
C ASP A 193 18.20 -0.19 5.28
N ALA A 194 16.87 -0.12 5.34
CA ALA A 194 16.11 0.45 6.46
C ALA A 194 15.91 -0.52 7.63
N ALA A 195 15.60 -1.79 7.37
CA ALA A 195 15.20 -2.74 8.41
C ALA A 195 16.24 -2.91 9.54
N PRO A 196 17.56 -2.95 9.28
CA PRO A 196 18.57 -3.02 10.34
C PRO A 196 18.69 -1.77 11.21
N LEU A 197 18.13 -0.64 10.76
CA LEU A 197 18.24 0.67 11.41
C LEU A 197 16.96 1.06 12.17
N CYS A 198 15.86 0.32 11.98
CA CYS A 198 14.57 0.62 12.60
C CYS A 198 14.40 -0.15 13.93
N ASP A 199 13.78 0.51 14.91
CA ASP A 199 13.49 -0.10 16.22
C ASP A 199 12.35 -1.12 16.18
N ILE A 200 11.52 -1.07 15.13
CA ILE A 200 10.39 -1.98 14.89
C ILE A 200 10.49 -2.57 13.47
N PRO A 201 9.90 -3.75 13.22
CA PRO A 201 9.97 -4.41 11.93
C PRO A 201 9.55 -3.52 10.76
N VAL A 202 10.29 -3.59 9.65
CA VAL A 202 9.96 -2.96 8.38
C VAL A 202 9.50 -4.04 7.41
N GLU A 203 8.24 -3.96 6.97
CA GLU A 203 7.65 -4.94 6.07
C GLU A 203 7.11 -4.29 4.80
N ILE A 204 7.17 -5.02 3.69
CA ILE A 204 6.52 -4.60 2.45
C ILE A 204 5.07 -5.04 2.54
N THR A 205 4.16 -4.07 2.63
CA THR A 205 2.74 -4.17 3.06
C THR A 205 2.49 -4.52 4.54
N ALA A 206 1.27 -4.29 5.00
CA ALA A 206 0.83 -4.44 6.40
C ALA A 206 0.66 -5.91 6.81
N GLN A 207 1.78 -6.58 7.08
CA GLN A 207 1.83 -7.94 7.59
C GLN A 207 1.82 -7.93 9.12
N HIS A 208 1.00 -8.77 9.74
CA HIS A 208 1.07 -9.03 11.18
C HIS A 208 2.48 -9.51 11.55
N VAL A 209 3.01 -8.90 12.59
CA VAL A 209 4.32 -9.20 13.19
C VAL A 209 4.13 -9.72 14.62
N GLY A 210 5.17 -10.31 15.18
CA GLY A 210 5.21 -10.62 16.62
C GLY A 210 5.32 -9.34 17.47
N PRO A 211 5.03 -9.41 18.78
CA PRO A 211 5.18 -8.27 19.68
C PRO A 211 6.64 -7.82 19.76
N GLY A 212 6.86 -6.51 19.68
CA GLY A 212 8.18 -5.88 19.79
C GLY A 212 8.56 -5.52 21.23
N ALA A 213 9.55 -4.65 21.39
CA ALA A 213 10.04 -4.20 22.69
C ALA A 213 8.98 -3.45 23.54
N SER A 214 7.96 -2.89 22.90
CA SER A 214 6.80 -2.27 23.56
C SER A 214 5.78 -3.28 24.11
N GLY A 215 5.93 -4.57 23.78
CA GLY A 215 4.92 -5.60 24.00
C GLY A 215 3.77 -5.60 22.99
N MET A 216 3.75 -4.66 22.05
CA MET A 216 2.73 -4.53 21.01
C MET A 216 3.25 -5.00 19.66
N ARG A 217 2.34 -5.43 18.78
CA ARG A 217 2.60 -5.80 17.39
C ARG A 217 2.61 -4.53 16.53
N GLU A 218 3.75 -3.86 16.51
CA GLU A 218 4.02 -2.63 15.77
C GLU A 218 4.95 -2.89 14.59
N MET A 219 4.71 -2.22 13.46
CA MET A 219 5.58 -2.30 12.28
C MET A 219 5.53 -1.02 11.43
N LEU A 220 6.51 -0.87 10.54
CA LEU A 220 6.56 0.15 9.48
C LEU A 220 6.31 -0.49 8.13
N SER A 221 5.23 -0.08 7.46
CA SER A 221 4.78 -0.66 6.20
C SER A 221 5.30 0.19 5.06
N ILE A 222 6.10 -0.43 4.19
CA ILE A 222 6.31 0.05 2.83
C ILE A 222 5.09 -0.43 2.04
N ASP A 223 4.03 0.38 2.00
CA ASP A 223 2.76 -0.07 1.45
C ASP A 223 2.75 0.02 -0.08
N LEU A 224 2.84 -1.17 -0.69
CA LEU A 224 2.69 -1.36 -2.13
C LEU A 224 1.31 -1.91 -2.50
N SER A 225 0.38 -2.05 -1.54
CA SER A 225 -0.91 -2.67 -1.78
C SER A 225 -1.67 -2.00 -2.93
N GLU A 226 -1.43 -0.72 -3.19
CA GLU A 226 -2.02 0.01 -4.31
C GLU A 226 -1.71 -0.62 -5.68
N TYR A 227 -0.55 -1.25 -5.82
CA TYR A 227 -0.10 -1.92 -7.05
C TYR A 227 -0.75 -3.29 -7.26
N GLY A 228 -1.51 -3.79 -6.29
CA GLY A 228 -2.24 -5.05 -6.36
C GLY A 228 -3.67 -4.98 -6.86
N ASP A 229 -4.18 -3.81 -7.25
CA ASP A 229 -5.52 -3.65 -7.87
C ASP A 229 -5.46 -2.76 -9.12
N PRO A 230 -6.54 -2.69 -9.92
CA PRO A 230 -6.59 -1.84 -11.10
C PRO A 230 -6.34 -0.35 -10.80
N LEU A 231 -5.57 0.32 -11.66
CA LEU A 231 -5.18 1.74 -11.51
C LEU A 231 -6.39 2.68 -11.30
N HIS A 232 -7.50 2.45 -12.01
CA HIS A 232 -8.70 3.29 -11.93
C HIS A 232 -9.44 3.17 -10.56
N SER A 233 -9.07 2.19 -9.73
CA SER A 233 -9.55 2.05 -8.35
C SER A 233 -8.68 2.78 -7.33
N ARG A 234 -7.52 3.31 -7.75
CA ARG A 234 -6.50 3.86 -6.85
C ARG A 234 -6.51 5.37 -6.75
N MET A 235 -6.25 5.84 -5.54
CA MET A 235 -6.27 7.25 -5.20
C MET A 235 -5.23 7.58 -4.15
N ILE A 236 -4.78 8.82 -4.17
CA ILE A 236 -3.80 9.36 -3.24
C ILE A 236 -4.33 10.66 -2.63
N ARG A 237 -3.94 10.91 -1.38
CA ARG A 237 -4.36 12.12 -0.66
C ARG A 237 -3.82 13.38 -1.34
N ILE A 238 -4.62 14.44 -1.30
CA ILE A 238 -4.26 15.74 -1.85
C ILE A 238 -3.63 16.59 -0.73
N PRO A 239 -2.46 17.19 -0.94
CA PRO A 239 -1.90 18.11 0.04
C PRO A 239 -2.79 19.35 0.20
N TYR A 240 -2.76 19.92 1.40
CA TYR A 240 -3.65 21.00 1.83
C TYR A 240 -5.14 20.61 1.89
N THR A 241 -5.46 19.32 2.01
CA THR A 241 -6.79 18.85 2.42
C THR A 241 -6.74 18.13 3.75
N VAL A 242 -7.90 18.00 4.42
CA VAL A 242 -8.02 17.35 5.72
C VAL A 242 -7.96 15.84 5.53
N TYR A 243 -7.19 15.17 6.38
CA TYR A 243 -7.14 13.71 6.45
C TYR A 243 -8.18 13.20 7.44
N ARG A 244 -9.19 12.47 6.97
CA ARG A 244 -10.34 12.02 7.81
C ARG A 244 -10.61 10.52 7.78
N LYS A 245 -9.75 9.74 7.11
CA LYS A 245 -9.74 8.26 7.11
C LYS A 245 -10.17 7.65 8.46
N PRO A 246 -9.57 7.98 9.63
CA PRO A 246 -9.92 7.31 10.89
C PRO A 246 -11.29 7.74 11.46
N TRP A 247 -11.80 8.93 11.14
CA TRP A 247 -13.16 9.32 11.53
C TRP A 247 -14.19 8.63 10.64
N LEU A 248 -13.96 8.64 9.33
CA LEU A 248 -14.87 8.03 8.35
C LEU A 248 -14.92 6.51 8.46
N SER A 249 -13.80 5.85 8.78
CA SER A 249 -13.77 4.41 9.06
C SER A 249 -14.36 4.02 10.42
N GLY A 250 -14.88 4.98 11.19
CA GLY A 250 -15.39 4.78 12.55
C GLY A 250 -14.32 4.35 13.55
N LEU A 251 -13.03 4.52 13.24
CA LEU A 251 -11.95 4.13 14.15
C LEU A 251 -11.95 5.01 15.41
N ILE A 252 -11.97 6.33 15.22
CA ILE A 252 -11.97 7.30 16.34
C ILE A 252 -13.11 6.99 17.31
N SER A 253 -14.31 6.73 16.79
CA SER A 253 -15.49 6.49 17.62
C SER A 253 -15.49 5.12 18.30
N ARG A 254 -15.07 4.06 17.60
CA ARG A 254 -14.93 2.73 18.22
C ARG A 254 -13.90 2.70 19.35
N MET A 255 -12.92 3.59 19.31
CA MET A 255 -11.87 3.67 20.33
C MET A 255 -12.13 4.72 21.42
N GLY A 256 -13.18 5.54 21.30
CA GLY A 256 -13.53 6.56 22.30
C GLY A 256 -12.47 7.65 22.46
N ILE A 257 -11.82 8.05 21.36
CA ILE A 257 -10.70 9.01 21.34
C ILE A 257 -11.06 10.33 20.64
N GLU A 258 -12.35 10.62 20.48
CA GLU A 258 -12.86 11.83 19.83
C GLU A 258 -12.23 13.12 20.40
N ASP A 259 -12.08 13.19 21.72
CA ASP A 259 -11.54 14.36 22.41
C ASP A 259 -9.99 14.42 22.41
N GLN A 260 -9.33 13.37 21.93
CA GLN A 260 -7.86 13.25 21.93
C GLN A 260 -7.24 13.55 20.58
N VAL A 261 -8.01 13.37 19.49
CA VAL A 261 -7.50 13.53 18.13
C VAL A 261 -8.16 14.72 17.46
N ASN A 262 -7.37 15.77 17.20
CA ASN A 262 -7.82 16.92 16.42
C ASN A 262 -7.76 16.61 14.92
N GLU A 263 -8.65 17.21 14.14
CA GLU A 263 -8.52 17.20 12.67
C GLU A 263 -7.17 17.80 12.25
N PHE A 264 -6.59 17.27 11.18
CA PHE A 264 -5.32 17.74 10.62
C PHE A 264 -5.27 17.66 9.10
N PHE A 265 -4.40 18.49 8.53
CA PHE A 265 -4.14 18.54 7.10
C PHE A 265 -3.03 17.58 6.69
N THR A 266 -3.16 17.00 5.50
CA THR A 266 -2.02 16.44 4.76
C THR A 266 -1.20 17.61 4.22
N LEU A 267 0.09 17.67 4.54
CA LEU A 267 0.95 18.80 4.15
C LEU A 267 2.24 18.32 3.48
N PRO A 268 2.81 19.09 2.53
CA PRO A 268 4.15 18.83 2.03
C PRO A 268 5.20 19.13 3.11
N LEU A 269 6.22 18.29 3.21
CA LEU A 269 7.40 18.58 4.03
C LEU A 269 8.31 19.53 3.26
N HIS A 270 8.33 20.80 3.65
CA HIS A 270 9.07 21.84 2.94
C HIS A 270 9.65 22.88 3.91
N GLU A 271 10.97 23.04 3.87
CA GLU A 271 11.72 24.01 4.68
C GLU A 271 11.43 23.92 6.19
N MET A 272 11.07 22.73 6.69
CA MET A 272 10.78 22.48 8.10
C MET A 272 11.03 21.00 8.44
N GLY A 273 11.23 20.71 9.73
CA GLY A 273 11.30 19.34 10.24
C GLY A 273 9.92 18.76 10.61
N LEU A 274 9.84 17.43 10.75
CA LEU A 274 8.58 16.72 11.05
C LEU A 274 7.90 17.21 12.32
N SER A 275 8.65 17.43 13.40
CA SER A 275 8.07 17.92 14.67
C SER A 275 7.40 19.29 14.55
N GLN A 276 7.88 20.14 13.63
CA GLN A 276 7.24 21.41 13.34
C GLN A 276 5.98 21.20 12.49
N LEU A 277 6.07 20.39 11.43
CA LEU A 277 4.92 20.09 10.56
C LEU A 277 3.74 19.49 11.35
N LEU A 278 4.00 18.54 12.24
CA LEU A 278 2.97 17.91 13.09
C LEU A 278 2.24 18.90 13.99
N LYS A 279 2.87 20.02 14.36
CA LYS A 279 2.22 21.11 15.11
C LYS A 279 1.48 22.07 14.19
N GLU A 280 2.07 22.39 13.03
CA GLU A 280 1.51 23.36 12.09
C GLU A 280 0.29 22.84 11.33
N ARG A 281 0.15 21.51 11.13
CA ARG A 281 -0.97 20.88 10.41
C ARG A 281 -2.35 21.04 11.03
N HIS A 282 -2.41 21.61 12.24
CA HIS A 282 -3.65 21.94 12.96
C HIS A 282 -3.95 23.45 12.96
N GLN A 283 -3.08 24.28 12.39
CA GLN A 283 -3.14 25.74 12.52
C GLN A 283 -3.43 26.42 11.16
N PRO A 284 -4.67 26.91 10.92
CA PRO A 284 -5.05 27.49 9.63
C PRO A 284 -4.07 28.53 9.08
N ALA A 285 -3.64 29.48 9.91
CA ALA A 285 -2.72 30.54 9.50
C ALA A 285 -1.35 29.98 9.05
N LYS A 286 -0.86 28.92 9.70
CA LYS A 286 0.42 28.27 9.34
C LYS A 286 0.29 27.47 8.06
N ILE A 287 -0.82 26.74 7.89
CA ILE A 287 -1.13 25.99 6.67
C ILE A 287 -1.18 26.93 5.46
N THR A 288 -1.92 28.04 5.58
CA THR A 288 -2.01 29.06 4.53
C THR A 288 -0.66 29.72 4.25
N ALA A 289 0.12 30.03 5.29
CA ALA A 289 1.47 30.56 5.11
C ALA A 289 2.40 29.55 4.40
N LEU A 290 2.27 28.25 4.67
CA LEU A 290 3.01 27.20 3.99
C LEU A 290 2.63 27.13 2.51
N ALA A 291 1.33 27.16 2.18
CA ALA A 291 0.86 27.14 0.79
C ALA A 291 1.42 28.29 -0.07
N ARG A 292 1.76 29.43 0.53
CA ARG A 292 2.38 30.57 -0.17
C ARG A 292 3.82 30.32 -0.62
N ARG A 293 4.56 29.44 0.06
CA ARG A 293 5.98 29.17 -0.23
C ARG A 293 6.25 27.76 -0.77
N ALA A 294 5.42 26.77 -0.41
CA ALA A 294 5.55 25.39 -0.85
C ALA A 294 4.60 25.08 -2.02
N GLY A 295 5.18 24.80 -3.19
CA GLY A 295 4.47 24.20 -4.33
C GLY A 295 4.29 22.69 -4.14
N VAL A 296 3.31 22.12 -4.85
CA VAL A 296 2.98 20.69 -4.79
C VAL A 296 2.85 20.07 -6.18
N ASN A 297 3.48 20.66 -7.19
CA ASN A 297 3.61 20.02 -8.50
C ASN A 297 4.40 18.72 -8.34
N ILE A 298 3.83 17.62 -8.82
CA ILE A 298 4.49 16.33 -8.79
C ILE A 298 5.71 16.36 -9.75
N PRO A 299 6.95 16.18 -9.26
CA PRO A 299 8.15 16.37 -10.07
C PRO A 299 8.27 15.37 -11.22
N LEU A 300 8.73 15.85 -12.38
CA LEU A 300 9.02 15.04 -13.56
C LEU A 300 10.42 14.40 -13.47
N GLN A 301 10.53 13.06 -13.40
CA GLN A 301 11.78 12.36 -13.10
C GLN A 301 12.14 11.22 -14.07
N GLU A 302 12.04 11.44 -15.39
CA GLU A 302 12.34 10.41 -16.39
C GLU A 302 13.73 9.80 -16.26
N ARG A 303 14.78 10.62 -16.09
CA ARG A 303 16.17 10.15 -16.01
C ARG A 303 16.44 9.30 -14.79
N GLY A 304 15.86 9.66 -13.64
CA GLY A 304 16.04 8.90 -12.41
C GLY A 304 15.28 7.57 -12.46
N THR A 305 14.04 7.60 -12.95
CA THR A 305 13.25 6.39 -13.17
C THR A 305 13.91 5.44 -14.18
N ALA A 306 14.56 5.96 -15.23
CA ALA A 306 15.32 5.14 -16.17
C ALA A 306 16.49 4.41 -15.49
N ARG A 307 17.23 5.06 -14.59
CA ARG A 307 18.28 4.39 -13.81
C ARG A 307 17.73 3.33 -12.86
N LEU A 308 16.60 3.60 -12.22
CA LEU A 308 15.90 2.61 -11.40
C LEU A 308 15.48 1.39 -12.23
N MET A 309 15.01 1.62 -13.46
CA MET A 309 14.69 0.55 -14.42
C MET A 309 15.92 -0.27 -14.81
N ASP A 310 17.04 0.38 -15.12
CA ASP A 310 18.29 -0.30 -15.46
C ASP A 310 18.82 -1.15 -14.30
N ASP A 311 18.61 -0.71 -13.06
CA ASP A 311 18.94 -1.47 -11.86
C ASP A 311 18.00 -2.67 -11.67
N TYR A 312 16.69 -2.46 -11.80
CA TYR A 312 15.71 -3.55 -11.77
C TYR A 312 16.01 -4.63 -12.82
N LEU A 313 16.29 -4.25 -14.06
CA LEU A 313 16.59 -5.19 -15.14
C LEU A 313 17.81 -6.09 -14.87
N ARG A 314 18.75 -5.64 -14.01
CA ARG A 314 19.95 -6.38 -13.59
C ARG A 314 19.77 -7.16 -12.28
N SER A 315 18.62 -7.03 -11.62
CA SER A 315 18.35 -7.65 -10.33
C SER A 315 17.90 -9.10 -10.45
N ASP A 316 18.18 -9.89 -9.41
CA ASP A 316 17.62 -11.24 -9.24
C ASP A 316 16.09 -11.22 -9.16
N LEU A 317 15.50 -10.11 -8.68
CA LEU A 317 14.05 -9.95 -8.61
C LEU A 317 13.42 -9.90 -10.01
N CYS A 318 14.05 -9.25 -10.99
CA CYS A 318 13.58 -9.28 -12.38
C CYS A 318 13.61 -10.69 -12.96
N ALA A 319 14.67 -11.46 -12.67
CA ALA A 319 14.76 -12.86 -13.07
C ALA A 319 13.64 -13.70 -12.44
N PHE A 320 13.38 -13.50 -11.14
CA PHE A 320 12.25 -14.11 -10.45
C PHE A 320 10.90 -13.72 -11.08
N HIS A 321 10.66 -12.43 -11.36
CA HIS A 321 9.41 -11.98 -12.00
C HIS A 321 9.19 -12.63 -13.36
N ARG A 322 10.23 -12.76 -14.19
CA ARG A 322 10.15 -13.49 -15.46
C ARG A 322 9.79 -14.96 -15.24
N SER A 323 10.40 -15.63 -14.26
CA SER A 323 10.05 -17.01 -13.92
C SER A 323 8.61 -17.13 -13.42
N PHE A 324 8.14 -16.19 -12.59
CA PHE A 324 6.78 -16.18 -12.06
C PHE A 324 5.74 -16.15 -13.19
N TYR A 325 5.94 -15.33 -14.21
CA TYR A 325 5.03 -15.20 -15.35
C TYR A 325 5.31 -16.16 -16.52
N ALA A 326 6.36 -16.99 -16.45
CA ALA A 326 6.70 -17.94 -17.52
C ALA A 326 5.70 -19.10 -17.68
N ILE A 327 4.85 -19.32 -16.67
CA ILE A 327 3.86 -20.40 -16.65
C ILE A 327 2.46 -19.76 -16.54
N PRO A 328 1.45 -20.23 -17.30
CA PRO A 328 0.08 -19.77 -17.12
C PRO A 328 -0.56 -20.35 -15.86
N GLN A 329 -1.58 -19.67 -15.32
CA GLN A 329 -2.49 -20.28 -14.35
C GLN A 329 -3.48 -21.19 -15.09
N ASP A 330 -3.99 -22.20 -14.40
CA ASP A 330 -5.14 -22.97 -14.87
C ASP A 330 -6.34 -22.04 -15.13
N HIS A 331 -7.03 -22.30 -16.25
CA HIS A 331 -8.20 -21.52 -16.65
C HIS A 331 -9.36 -21.72 -15.64
N PRO A 332 -10.22 -20.73 -15.38
CA PRO A 332 -11.34 -20.87 -14.44
C PRO A 332 -12.23 -22.10 -14.65
N SER A 333 -12.40 -22.53 -15.90
CA SER A 333 -13.16 -23.75 -16.23
C SER A 333 -12.53 -25.05 -15.72
N GLN A 334 -11.26 -25.02 -15.30
CA GLN A 334 -10.51 -26.19 -14.82
C GLN A 334 -10.42 -26.22 -13.28
N TRP A 335 -10.83 -25.15 -12.58
CA TRP A 335 -10.62 -25.05 -11.12
C TRP A 335 -11.35 -26.14 -10.33
N ALA A 336 -12.54 -26.55 -10.78
CA ALA A 336 -13.32 -27.60 -10.14
C ALA A 336 -12.60 -28.96 -10.09
N GLU A 337 -11.68 -29.21 -11.02
CA GLU A 337 -10.88 -30.45 -11.10
C GLU A 337 -9.41 -30.22 -10.65
N GLY A 338 -9.02 -28.97 -10.44
CA GLY A 338 -7.67 -28.55 -10.04
C GLY A 338 -7.67 -27.85 -8.68
N TYR A 339 -7.53 -26.53 -8.67
CA TYR A 339 -7.37 -25.75 -7.44
C TYR A 339 -8.44 -26.00 -6.36
N ASP A 340 -9.70 -26.24 -6.73
CA ASP A 340 -10.77 -26.47 -5.75
C ASP A 340 -10.70 -27.84 -5.08
N MET A 341 -9.95 -28.78 -5.68
CA MET A 341 -9.68 -30.13 -5.15
C MET A 341 -8.31 -30.25 -4.49
N THR A 342 -7.63 -29.13 -4.22
CA THR A 342 -6.33 -29.14 -3.52
C THR A 342 -6.46 -29.82 -2.15
N PRO A 343 -5.70 -30.89 -1.86
CA PRO A 343 -5.82 -31.64 -0.60
C PRO A 343 -5.25 -30.82 0.57
N LEU A 344 -6.12 -30.14 1.32
CA LEU A 344 -5.69 -29.21 2.38
C LEU A 344 -5.09 -29.92 3.59
N GLU A 345 -5.29 -31.23 3.75
CA GLU A 345 -4.66 -32.06 4.78
C GLU A 345 -3.14 -32.16 4.64
N MET A 346 -2.58 -31.81 3.47
CA MET A 346 -1.14 -31.72 3.28
C MET A 346 -0.53 -30.46 3.91
N LEU A 347 -1.36 -29.48 4.30
CA LEU A 347 -0.94 -28.22 4.87
C LEU A 347 -1.00 -28.28 6.41
N PRO A 348 -0.20 -27.44 7.10
CA PRO A 348 -0.34 -27.32 8.54
C PRO A 348 -1.73 -26.72 8.86
N PRO A 349 -2.34 -27.06 10.02
CA PRO A 349 -3.69 -26.62 10.36
C PRO A 349 -3.93 -25.10 10.22
N CYS A 350 -2.91 -24.28 10.49
CA CYS A 350 -2.97 -22.84 10.32
C CYS A 350 -3.16 -22.41 8.85
N ALA A 351 -2.39 -22.96 7.91
CA ALA A 351 -2.52 -22.61 6.50
C ALA A 351 -3.81 -23.20 5.89
N ALA A 352 -4.17 -24.43 6.28
CA ALA A 352 -5.44 -25.04 5.89
C ALA A 352 -6.65 -24.21 6.37
N HIS A 353 -6.60 -23.66 7.59
CA HIS A 353 -7.65 -22.78 8.10
C HIS A 353 -7.81 -21.52 7.25
N VAL A 354 -6.71 -20.89 6.83
CA VAL A 354 -6.75 -19.71 5.94
C VAL A 354 -7.47 -20.02 4.63
N LEU A 355 -7.26 -21.20 4.04
CA LEU A 355 -7.91 -21.58 2.77
C LEU A 355 -9.35 -22.07 2.94
N THR A 356 -9.68 -22.71 4.06
CA THR A 356 -11.05 -23.18 4.35
C THR A 356 -11.97 -22.05 4.81
N GLN A 357 -11.46 -21.11 5.60
CA GLN A 357 -12.16 -19.93 6.09
C GLN A 357 -11.60 -18.68 5.39
N ALA A 358 -11.61 -18.68 4.07
CA ALA A 358 -10.93 -17.66 3.26
C ALA A 358 -11.28 -16.21 3.64
N ASN A 359 -12.53 -15.94 4.01
CA ASN A 359 -12.96 -14.62 4.44
C ASN A 359 -12.97 -14.50 5.98
N ASP A 360 -12.23 -13.58 6.61
CA ASP A 360 -11.38 -12.53 6.02
C ASP A 360 -9.88 -12.88 5.99
N TRP A 361 -9.49 -14.14 6.26
CA TRP A 361 -8.09 -14.52 6.44
C TRP A 361 -7.21 -14.32 5.19
N LEU A 362 -7.73 -14.56 3.99
CA LEU A 362 -7.05 -14.23 2.73
C LEU A 362 -7.12 -12.74 2.38
N LEU A 363 -7.85 -11.91 3.13
CA LEU A 363 -7.80 -10.45 2.99
C LEU A 363 -6.64 -9.85 3.79
N LYS A 364 -6.04 -10.62 4.70
CA LYS A 364 -4.90 -10.21 5.52
C LYS A 364 -3.61 -10.67 4.83
N PRO A 365 -2.64 -9.75 4.57
CA PRO A 365 -1.36 -10.10 3.96
C PRO A 365 -0.66 -11.31 4.62
N SER A 366 -0.70 -11.42 5.96
CA SER A 366 -0.11 -12.55 6.69
C SER A 366 -0.74 -13.90 6.41
N GLY A 367 -2.05 -13.94 6.13
CA GLY A 367 -2.71 -15.19 5.74
C GLY A 367 -2.20 -15.67 4.38
N ILE A 368 -2.09 -14.75 3.42
CA ILE A 368 -1.52 -15.05 2.10
C ILE A 368 -0.04 -15.46 2.24
N GLN A 369 0.77 -14.73 3.00
CA GLN A 369 2.18 -15.05 3.25
C GLN A 369 2.35 -16.47 3.81
N LEU A 370 1.53 -16.84 4.81
CA LEU A 370 1.56 -18.17 5.41
C LEU A 370 1.26 -19.26 4.37
N VAL A 371 0.20 -19.08 3.58
CA VAL A 371 -0.17 -20.02 2.50
C VAL A 371 0.93 -20.10 1.45
N THR A 372 1.51 -18.97 1.03
CA THR A 372 2.61 -18.91 0.06
C THR A 372 3.83 -19.67 0.56
N ARG A 373 4.29 -19.41 1.79
CA ARG A 373 5.45 -20.11 2.38
C ARG A 373 5.22 -21.62 2.49
N CYS A 374 4.05 -22.06 2.94
CA CYS A 374 3.73 -23.49 3.04
C CYS A 374 3.73 -24.19 1.68
N LEU A 375 3.09 -23.60 0.67
CA LEU A 375 3.00 -24.21 -0.66
C LEU A 375 4.33 -24.16 -1.43
N LEU A 376 5.13 -23.10 -1.25
CA LEU A 376 6.50 -23.05 -1.78
C LEU A 376 7.38 -24.16 -1.19
N ALA A 377 7.28 -24.43 0.11
CA ALA A 377 7.99 -25.54 0.75
C ALA A 377 7.60 -26.91 0.15
N LEU A 378 6.32 -27.06 -0.20
CA LEU A 378 5.80 -28.24 -0.91
C LEU A 378 6.15 -28.28 -2.41
N GLY A 379 6.87 -27.26 -2.92
CA GLY A 379 7.35 -27.22 -4.29
C GLY A 379 6.36 -26.69 -5.32
N TRP A 380 5.28 -26.03 -4.88
CA TRP A 380 4.37 -25.37 -5.79
C TRP A 380 5.06 -24.19 -6.47
N HIS A 381 4.81 -24.03 -7.77
CA HIS A 381 5.21 -22.82 -8.47
C HIS A 381 4.38 -21.63 -7.94
N PRO A 382 4.99 -20.47 -7.65
CA PRO A 382 4.29 -19.32 -7.06
C PRO A 382 3.11 -18.82 -7.92
N ARG A 383 3.16 -19.00 -9.24
CA ARG A 383 2.03 -18.68 -10.12
C ARG A 383 0.78 -19.53 -9.85
N HIS A 384 0.94 -20.82 -9.55
CA HIS A 384 -0.16 -21.72 -9.23
C HIS A 384 -0.69 -21.47 -7.81
N ILE A 385 0.16 -21.02 -6.88
CA ILE A 385 -0.27 -20.52 -5.57
C ILE A 385 -1.21 -19.31 -5.75
N ALA A 386 -0.84 -18.35 -6.60
CA ALA A 386 -1.71 -17.22 -6.95
C ALA A 386 -3.03 -17.68 -7.61
N GLY A 387 -2.98 -18.71 -8.46
CA GLY A 387 -4.16 -19.31 -9.07
C GLY A 387 -5.12 -19.93 -8.04
N LEU A 388 -4.60 -20.66 -7.04
CA LEU A 388 -5.38 -21.20 -5.93
C LEU A 388 -6.07 -20.08 -5.12
N ILE A 389 -5.34 -19.03 -4.76
CA ILE A 389 -5.91 -17.90 -4.01
C ILE A 389 -6.96 -17.16 -4.83
N ARG A 390 -6.69 -16.96 -6.13
CA ARG A 390 -7.66 -16.39 -7.07
C ARG A 390 -8.95 -17.22 -7.15
N SER A 391 -8.85 -18.56 -7.15
CA SER A 391 -10.05 -19.42 -7.16
C SER A 391 -10.92 -19.18 -5.93
N LYS A 392 -10.31 -18.91 -4.77
CA LYS A 392 -11.04 -18.57 -3.53
C LYS A 392 -11.65 -17.17 -3.59
N PHE A 393 -10.91 -16.16 -4.04
CA PHE A 393 -11.43 -14.79 -4.20
C PHE A 393 -12.59 -14.72 -5.20
N ALA A 394 -12.51 -15.45 -6.30
CA ALA A 394 -13.55 -15.47 -7.33
C ALA A 394 -14.80 -16.28 -6.91
N ASN A 395 -14.71 -17.10 -5.84
CA ASN A 395 -15.82 -17.92 -5.39
C ASN A 395 -16.72 -17.14 -4.41
N PRO A 396 -17.98 -16.81 -4.79
CA PRO A 396 -18.89 -16.04 -3.95
C PRO A 396 -19.36 -16.80 -2.69
N ALA A 397 -19.16 -18.13 -2.61
CA ALA A 397 -19.53 -18.93 -1.44
C ALA A 397 -18.76 -18.53 -0.16
N TYR A 398 -17.61 -17.86 -0.30
CA TYR A 398 -16.86 -17.30 0.83
C TYR A 398 -17.40 -15.93 1.32
N GLY A 399 -18.48 -15.42 0.71
CA GLY A 399 -19.19 -14.25 1.23
C GLY A 399 -18.42 -12.93 1.11
N TRP A 400 -17.70 -12.72 0.01
CA TRP A 400 -16.88 -11.51 -0.20
C TRP A 400 -17.67 -10.19 -0.31
N GLY A 401 -18.99 -10.26 -0.46
CA GLY A 401 -19.83 -9.09 -0.69
C GLY A 401 -19.41 -8.31 -1.94
N ASP A 402 -19.36 -6.99 -1.83
CA ASP A 402 -19.04 -6.09 -2.94
C ASP A 402 -17.53 -5.88 -3.16
N LYS A 403 -16.67 -6.59 -2.43
CA LYS A 403 -15.23 -6.33 -2.42
C LYS A 403 -14.58 -6.41 -3.80
N TRP A 404 -14.96 -7.42 -4.59
CA TRP A 404 -14.41 -7.65 -5.92
C TRP A 404 -15.17 -6.94 -7.04
N ARG A 405 -16.07 -5.99 -6.71
CA ARG A 405 -16.73 -5.14 -7.72
C ARG A 405 -15.75 -4.10 -8.29
N GLU A 406 -14.93 -3.51 -7.43
CA GLU A 406 -13.95 -2.46 -7.79
C GLU A 406 -12.51 -2.98 -7.86
N TYR A 407 -12.26 -4.17 -7.30
CA TYR A 407 -10.95 -4.82 -7.27
C TYR A 407 -10.94 -6.08 -8.11
N ASP A 408 -9.76 -6.45 -8.59
CA ASP A 408 -9.59 -7.63 -9.43
C ASP A 408 -9.01 -8.81 -8.61
N PRO A 409 -9.72 -9.94 -8.47
CA PRO A 409 -9.25 -11.11 -7.76
C PRO A 409 -7.90 -11.66 -8.27
N ALA A 410 -7.64 -11.59 -9.57
CA ALA A 410 -6.41 -12.12 -10.15
C ALA A 410 -5.21 -11.21 -9.82
N MET A 411 -5.33 -9.91 -10.07
CA MET A 411 -4.30 -8.92 -9.73
C MET A 411 -3.95 -9.00 -8.25
N ARG A 412 -4.95 -9.10 -7.37
CA ARG A 412 -4.74 -9.15 -5.93
C ARG A 412 -3.98 -10.40 -5.49
N ALA A 413 -4.41 -11.57 -5.98
CA ALA A 413 -3.76 -12.84 -5.65
C ALA A 413 -2.33 -12.89 -6.19
N GLU A 414 -2.14 -12.48 -7.45
CA GLU A 414 -0.82 -12.44 -8.08
C GLU A 414 0.12 -11.49 -7.38
N PHE A 415 -0.32 -10.27 -7.07
CA PHE A 415 0.48 -9.25 -6.40
C PHE A 415 1.04 -9.76 -5.08
N TYR A 416 0.19 -10.24 -4.16
CA TYR A 416 0.67 -10.67 -2.85
C TYR A 416 1.55 -11.92 -2.91
N VAL A 417 1.18 -12.91 -3.73
CA VAL A 417 2.00 -14.12 -3.86
C VAL A 417 3.35 -13.81 -4.51
N ARG A 418 3.37 -12.98 -5.56
CA ARG A 418 4.61 -12.49 -6.21
C ARG A 418 5.48 -11.76 -5.19
N LEU A 419 4.88 -10.84 -4.43
CA LEU A 419 5.57 -10.05 -3.42
C LEU A 419 6.25 -10.93 -2.36
N PHE A 420 5.54 -11.90 -1.77
CA PHE A 420 6.13 -12.76 -0.73
C PHE A 420 7.12 -13.77 -1.29
N ALA A 421 6.78 -14.43 -2.40
CA ALA A 421 7.69 -15.38 -3.03
C ALA A 421 8.96 -14.69 -3.55
N GLY A 422 8.85 -13.46 -4.06
CA GLY A 422 10.00 -12.66 -4.52
C GLY A 422 10.93 -12.25 -3.39
N GLN A 423 10.39 -11.89 -2.21
CA GLN A 423 11.22 -11.65 -1.02
C GLN A 423 11.99 -12.90 -0.59
N ILE A 424 11.37 -14.08 -0.65
CA ILE A 424 12.05 -15.36 -0.35
C ILE A 424 13.11 -15.67 -1.40
N ALA A 425 12.76 -15.57 -2.69
CA ALA A 425 13.67 -15.88 -3.80
C ALA A 425 14.91 -14.99 -3.85
N THR A 426 14.81 -13.77 -3.33
CA THR A 426 15.93 -12.80 -3.25
C THR A 426 16.61 -12.78 -1.88
N GLY A 427 16.22 -13.67 -0.95
CA GLY A 427 16.80 -13.77 0.38
C GLY A 427 16.49 -12.61 1.33
N LEU A 428 15.54 -11.74 0.96
CA LEU A 428 15.04 -10.64 1.78
C LEU A 428 14.10 -11.13 2.88
N ASP A 429 13.35 -12.19 2.61
CA ASP A 429 12.61 -12.97 3.61
C ASP A 429 13.32 -14.30 3.84
N ARG A 430 13.80 -14.51 5.07
CA ARG A 430 14.52 -15.71 5.50
C ARG A 430 13.66 -16.63 6.37
N GLY A 431 12.35 -16.41 6.45
CA GLY A 431 11.45 -17.24 7.23
C GLY A 431 11.68 -17.20 8.74
N ILE A 432 12.35 -16.18 9.28
CA ILE A 432 12.67 -16.08 10.73
C ILE A 432 11.41 -16.23 11.59
N ASP A 433 10.29 -15.66 11.13
CA ASP A 433 8.98 -15.71 11.77
C ASP A 433 8.06 -16.81 11.21
N PHE A 434 8.59 -17.72 10.39
CA PHE A 434 7.87 -18.86 9.83
C PHE A 434 7.94 -20.08 10.76
N ASN A 435 7.48 -19.88 12.00
CA ASN A 435 7.46 -20.90 13.05
C ASN A 435 6.14 -20.83 13.85
N CYS A 436 5.82 -21.88 14.60
CA CYS A 436 4.54 -21.95 15.31
C CYS A 436 4.36 -20.87 16.39
N VAL A 437 5.44 -20.41 17.03
CA VAL A 437 5.37 -19.36 18.07
C VAL A 437 4.95 -18.04 17.42
N SER A 438 5.64 -17.63 16.36
CA SER A 438 5.31 -16.40 15.64
C SER A 438 3.90 -16.44 15.04
N GLN A 439 3.42 -17.60 14.54
CA GLN A 439 2.04 -17.68 14.06
C GLN A 439 1.01 -17.59 15.20
N GLN A 440 1.32 -18.04 16.40
CA GLN A 440 0.45 -17.84 17.57
C GLN A 440 0.41 -16.36 17.97
N GLU A 441 1.56 -15.68 18.00
CA GLU A 441 1.67 -14.24 18.27
C GLU A 441 0.90 -13.39 17.25
N LYS A 442 0.99 -13.78 15.97
CA LYS A 442 0.23 -13.15 14.88
C LYS A 442 -1.27 -13.49 14.91
N GLN A 443 -1.69 -14.44 15.76
CA GLN A 443 -3.07 -14.97 15.85
C GLN A 443 -3.54 -15.72 14.59
N PHE A 444 -2.63 -16.42 13.93
CA PHE A 444 -2.87 -17.29 12.77
C PHE A 444 -2.73 -18.78 13.10
N CYS A 445 -2.64 -19.17 14.38
CA CYS A 445 -2.54 -20.58 14.78
C CYS A 445 -3.72 -21.00 15.68
N TRP A 446 -4.67 -21.75 15.12
CA TRP A 446 -5.88 -22.22 15.82
C TRP A 446 -5.75 -23.60 16.48
N ASN A 447 -4.65 -24.30 16.24
CA ASN A 447 -4.38 -25.60 16.85
C ASN A 447 -2.91 -25.68 17.32
N PRO A 448 -2.53 -24.98 18.41
CA PRO A 448 -1.13 -24.92 18.86
C PRO A 448 -0.52 -26.29 19.16
N CYS A 449 -1.32 -27.25 19.64
CA CYS A 449 -0.84 -28.58 20.02
C CYS A 449 -0.72 -29.55 18.84
N GLY A 450 -1.43 -29.31 17.74
CA GLY A 450 -1.46 -30.17 16.55
C GLY A 450 -0.86 -29.53 15.30
N CYS A 451 -0.24 -28.35 15.42
CA CYS A 451 0.35 -27.62 14.32
C CYS A 451 1.88 -27.62 14.45
N SER A 452 2.58 -28.03 13.39
CA SER A 452 4.02 -27.85 13.27
C SER A 452 4.33 -27.22 11.91
N LEU A 453 5.12 -26.15 11.94
CA LEU A 453 5.67 -25.49 10.75
C LEU A 453 7.09 -25.93 10.43
N ASP A 454 7.75 -26.69 11.31
CA ASP A 454 9.15 -27.07 11.15
C ASP A 454 9.43 -27.82 9.83
N PRO A 455 8.58 -28.78 9.39
CA PRO A 455 8.80 -29.45 8.10
C PRO A 455 8.71 -28.49 6.91
N PHE A 456 7.82 -27.50 6.98
CA PHE A 456 7.63 -26.52 5.92
C PHE A 456 8.76 -25.48 5.92
N HIS A 457 9.22 -25.05 7.10
CA HIS A 457 10.39 -24.18 7.22
C HIS A 457 11.64 -24.87 6.63
N ALA A 458 11.89 -26.13 7.00
CA ALA A 458 13.01 -26.90 6.47
C ALA A 458 12.93 -27.09 4.95
N GLY A 459 11.75 -27.41 4.41
CA GLY A 459 11.55 -27.54 2.97
C GLY A 459 11.72 -26.23 2.21
N LEU A 460 11.37 -25.09 2.82
CA LEU A 460 11.61 -23.77 2.24
C LEU A 460 13.11 -23.44 2.24
N ASP A 461 13.80 -23.69 3.35
CA ASP A 461 15.25 -23.48 3.47
C ASP A 461 16.05 -24.34 2.48
N GLU A 462 15.69 -25.62 2.31
CA GLU A 462 16.37 -26.50 1.36
C GLU A 462 16.27 -25.98 -0.08
N ARG A 463 15.13 -25.40 -0.44
CA ARG A 463 14.86 -24.90 -1.80
C ARG A 463 15.50 -23.56 -2.10
N PHE A 464 15.48 -22.63 -1.14
CA PHE A 464 15.86 -21.23 -1.38
C PHE A 464 17.19 -20.84 -0.72
N ASN A 465 17.67 -21.62 0.25
CA ASN A 465 18.94 -21.45 0.94
C ASN A 465 19.81 -22.72 0.90
N PRO A 466 20.07 -23.32 -0.28
CA PRO A 466 20.80 -24.57 -0.35
C PRO A 466 22.21 -24.41 0.24
N LYS A 467 22.53 -25.24 1.23
CA LYS A 467 23.91 -25.30 1.76
C LYS A 467 24.83 -25.70 0.61
N PRO A 468 26.02 -25.08 0.49
CA PRO A 468 26.99 -25.51 -0.52
C PRO A 468 27.30 -26.99 -0.29
N THR A 469 27.14 -27.80 -1.35
CA THR A 469 27.52 -29.21 -1.32
C THR A 469 29.02 -29.29 -0.99
N PRO A 470 29.45 -30.11 -0.01
CA PRO A 470 30.88 -30.32 0.21
C PRO A 470 31.53 -30.79 -1.11
N PRO A 471 32.76 -30.33 -1.40
CA PRO A 471 33.45 -30.63 -2.65
C PRO A 471 33.71 -32.13 -2.86
#